data_AF-A0A7V9EEK0-F1
#
_entry.id   AF-A0A7V9EEK0-F1
#
_cell.length_a   1.000
_cell.length_b   1.000
_cell.length_c   1.000
_cell.angle_alpha   90.00
_cell.angle_beta   90.00
_cell.angle_gamma   90.00
#
_symmetry.space_group_name_H-M   'P 1'
#
loop_
_entity.id
_entity.type
_entity.pdbx_description
1 polymer ?
#
loop_
_entity_poly.entity_id
_entity_poly.type
_entity_poly.pdbx_seq_one_letter_code
_entity_poly.pdbx_strand_id
1 'polypeptide(L)'
;MDLLTEIAVLILGAFVGFEVISKIPNTLHTPLMSATNAIHGIVLLGGLLVIAEASGFFSKLILVVAIAFGTINVIGGFLVTDRMLGMFSKKPKPKPEPETEPEAESDTEAKGDPESESESESDTEAKGESDTGSKPESDTEAKPESDTETKPEAKQD
;
A
#
# COMPACT_ATOMS: atom_id res chain seq x y z
N MET A 1 -26.56 1.73 -22.23
CA MET A 1 -25.76 2.81 -22.87
C MET A 1 -25.27 2.25 -24.20
N ASP A 2 -24.86 3.08 -25.13
CA ASP A 2 -24.19 2.62 -26.35
C ASP A 2 -22.69 2.36 -26.09
N LEU A 3 -22.06 1.52 -26.91
CA LEU A 3 -20.67 1.07 -26.73
C LEU A 3 -19.68 2.26 -26.67
N LEU A 4 -19.91 3.30 -27.46
CA LEU A 4 -19.08 4.51 -27.43
C LEU A 4 -19.14 5.19 -26.06
N THR A 5 -20.31 5.25 -25.44
CA THR A 5 -20.47 5.80 -24.09
C THR A 5 -19.81 4.93 -23.03
N GLU A 6 -19.90 3.60 -23.13
CA GLU A 6 -19.24 2.67 -22.20
C GLU A 6 -17.71 2.81 -22.24
N ILE A 7 -17.14 2.89 -23.45
CA ILE A 7 -15.71 3.13 -23.65
C ILE A 7 -15.33 4.54 -23.15
N ALA A 8 -16.15 5.55 -23.42
CA ALA A 8 -15.90 6.90 -22.92
C ALA A 8 -15.86 6.94 -21.39
N VAL A 9 -16.82 6.29 -20.71
CA VAL A 9 -16.86 6.18 -19.25
C VAL A 9 -15.65 5.42 -18.71
N LEU A 10 -15.24 4.32 -19.36
CA LEU A 10 -14.05 3.57 -18.98
C LEU A 10 -12.79 4.43 -19.05
N ILE A 11 -12.58 5.12 -20.18
CA ILE A 11 -11.40 5.94 -20.42
C ILE A 11 -11.37 7.12 -19.46
N LEU A 12 -12.47 7.89 -19.37
CA LEU A 12 -12.55 9.05 -18.49
C LEU A 12 -12.41 8.63 -17.01
N GLY A 13 -13.03 7.52 -16.61
CA GLY A 13 -12.87 6.96 -15.27
C GLY A 13 -11.43 6.58 -14.95
N ALA A 14 -10.71 5.97 -15.91
CA ALA A 14 -9.29 5.65 -15.75
C ALA A 14 -8.42 6.91 -15.62
N PHE A 15 -8.64 7.94 -16.43
CA PHE A 15 -7.95 9.23 -16.30
C PHE A 15 -8.19 9.89 -14.94
N VAL A 16 -9.45 9.89 -14.46
CA VAL A 16 -9.78 10.41 -13.12
C VAL A 16 -9.05 9.61 -12.04
N GLY A 17 -9.03 8.28 -12.15
CA GLY A 17 -8.30 7.41 -11.22
C GLY A 17 -6.81 7.75 -11.17
N PHE A 18 -6.17 7.91 -12.33
CA PHE A 18 -4.76 8.29 -12.43
C PHE A 18 -4.46 9.65 -11.78
N GLU A 19 -5.28 10.67 -12.08
CA GLU A 19 -5.08 12.03 -11.57
C GLU A 19 -5.26 12.11 -10.04
N VAL A 20 -6.22 11.36 -9.50
CA VAL A 20 -6.48 11.31 -8.05
C VAL A 20 -5.35 10.58 -7.31
N ILE A 21 -4.91 9.43 -7.81
CA ILE A 21 -3.84 8.63 -7.17
C ILE A 21 -2.50 9.38 -7.24
N SER A 22 -2.23 10.14 -8.30
CA SER A 22 -0.99 10.90 -8.44
C SER A 22 -0.82 12.02 -7.40
N LYS A 23 -1.87 12.38 -6.66
CA LYS A 23 -1.88 13.50 -5.70
C LYS A 23 -1.93 13.08 -4.24
N ILE A 24 -1.93 11.78 -3.94
CA ILE A 24 -1.93 11.32 -2.55
C ILE A 24 -0.53 11.37 -1.93
N PRO A 25 -0.39 11.78 -0.65
CA PRO A 25 0.90 11.81 0.03
C PRO A 25 1.42 10.39 0.32
N ASN A 26 2.74 10.25 0.44
CA ASN A 26 3.38 8.94 0.63
C ASN A 26 2.90 8.17 1.86
N THR A 27 2.49 8.88 2.91
CA THR A 27 1.93 8.30 4.14
C THR A 27 0.62 7.54 3.90
N LEU A 28 -0.09 7.83 2.81
CA LEU A 28 -1.37 7.23 2.49
C LEU A 28 -1.29 6.15 1.40
N HIS A 29 -0.12 5.83 0.84
CA HIS A 29 -0.03 4.75 -0.17
C HIS A 29 -0.49 3.40 0.38
N THR A 30 -0.09 3.04 1.61
CA THR A 30 -0.47 1.76 2.22
C THR A 30 -1.96 1.70 2.61
N PRO A 31 -2.53 2.73 3.27
CA PRO A 31 -3.98 2.80 3.45
C PRO A 31 -4.76 2.80 2.13
N LEU A 32 -4.28 3.51 1.09
CA LEU A 32 -4.92 3.55 -0.22
C LEU A 32 -4.89 2.17 -0.89
N MET A 33 -3.77 1.46 -0.80
CA MET A 33 -3.63 0.09 -1.33
C MET A 33 -4.64 -0.87 -0.68
N SER A 34 -4.89 -0.73 0.63
CA SER A 34 -5.95 -1.49 1.31
C SER A 34 -7.35 -1.05 0.89
N ALA A 35 -7.57 0.25 0.71
CA ALA A 35 -8.86 0.81 0.30
C ALA A 35 -9.28 0.33 -1.10
N THR A 36 -8.34 0.28 -2.05
CA THR A 36 -8.62 -0.21 -3.40
C THR A 36 -8.95 -1.71 -3.42
N ASN A 37 -8.43 -2.50 -2.48
CA ASN A 37 -8.85 -3.88 -2.28
C ASN A 37 -10.34 -3.96 -1.91
N ALA A 38 -10.81 -3.12 -0.97
CA ALA A 38 -12.23 -3.07 -0.60
C ALA A 38 -13.14 -2.67 -1.79
N ILE A 39 -12.69 -1.73 -2.63
CA ILE A 39 -13.44 -1.27 -3.82
C ILE A 39 -13.58 -2.38 -4.86
N HIS A 40 -12.56 -3.23 -5.03
CA HIS A 40 -12.66 -4.39 -5.92
C HIS A 40 -13.75 -5.38 -5.49
N GLY A 41 -14.27 -5.27 -4.27
CA GLY A 41 -15.46 -5.96 -3.80
C GLY A 41 -16.74 -5.73 -4.63
N ILE A 42 -16.73 -4.83 -5.65
CA ILE A 42 -17.83 -4.64 -6.62
C ILE A 42 -18.30 -5.94 -7.29
N VAL A 43 -17.45 -6.97 -7.36
CA VAL A 43 -17.83 -8.32 -7.82
C VAL A 43 -19.04 -8.87 -7.06
N LEU A 44 -19.23 -8.49 -5.79
CA LEU A 44 -20.42 -8.79 -4.99
C LEU A 44 -21.70 -8.34 -5.69
N LEU A 45 -21.72 -7.12 -6.24
CA LEU A 45 -22.87 -6.57 -6.95
C LEU A 45 -23.16 -7.36 -8.22
N GLY A 46 -22.12 -7.76 -8.96
CA GLY A 46 -22.26 -8.63 -10.13
C GLY A 46 -22.91 -9.98 -9.77
N GLY A 47 -22.46 -10.62 -8.70
CA GLY A 47 -23.06 -11.86 -8.21
C GLY A 47 -24.52 -11.70 -7.78
N LEU A 48 -24.84 -10.60 -7.09
CA LEU A 48 -26.20 -10.30 -6.63
C LEU A 48 -27.17 -10.01 -7.78
N LEU A 49 -26.71 -9.37 -8.86
CA LEU A 49 -27.53 -9.13 -10.05
C LEU A 49 -27.84 -10.42 -10.80
N VAL A 50 -26.86 -11.32 -10.95
CA VAL A 50 -27.00 -12.52 -11.78
C VAL A 50 -27.69 -13.69 -11.05
N ILE A 51 -27.67 -13.73 -9.70
CA ILE A 51 -28.27 -14.84 -8.95
C ILE A 51 -29.78 -14.97 -9.11
N ALA A 52 -30.48 -13.87 -9.38
CA ALA A 52 -31.92 -13.87 -9.63
C ALA A 52 -32.28 -14.60 -10.94
N GLU A 53 -31.41 -14.53 -11.94
CA GLU A 53 -31.61 -15.13 -13.27
C GLU A 53 -30.98 -16.53 -13.38
N ALA A 54 -30.16 -16.92 -12.40
CA ALA A 54 -29.42 -18.17 -12.43
C ALA A 54 -30.33 -19.40 -12.37
N SER A 55 -30.32 -20.19 -13.45
CA SER A 55 -30.97 -21.50 -13.52
C SER A 55 -30.00 -22.63 -13.18
N GLY A 56 -30.46 -23.60 -12.39
CA GLY A 56 -29.69 -24.80 -12.05
C GLY A 56 -28.93 -24.69 -10.72
N PHE A 57 -28.75 -25.84 -10.07
CA PHE A 57 -28.11 -25.92 -8.75
C PHE A 57 -26.65 -25.46 -8.78
N PHE A 58 -25.88 -25.90 -9.77
CA PHE A 58 -24.45 -25.59 -9.86
C PHE A 58 -24.18 -24.09 -10.04
N SER A 59 -24.93 -23.42 -10.91
CA SER A 59 -24.82 -21.97 -11.14
C SER A 59 -25.14 -21.18 -9.87
N LYS A 60 -26.22 -21.55 -9.17
CA LYS A 60 -26.59 -20.92 -7.89
C LYS A 60 -25.52 -21.14 -6.83
N LEU A 61 -24.94 -22.35 -6.75
CA LEU A 61 -23.88 -22.65 -5.79
C LEU A 61 -22.64 -21.78 -6.03
N ILE A 62 -22.18 -21.65 -7.28
CA ILE A 62 -21.05 -20.79 -7.62
C ILE A 62 -21.36 -19.32 -7.27
N LEU A 63 -22.57 -18.84 -7.56
CA LEU A 63 -22.95 -17.46 -7.25
C LEU A 63 -23.03 -17.20 -5.75
N VAL A 64 -23.53 -18.14 -4.95
CA VAL A 64 -23.50 -18.05 -3.49
C VAL A 64 -22.06 -17.95 -2.99
N VAL A 65 -21.16 -18.77 -3.53
CA VAL A 65 -19.72 -18.71 -3.20
C VAL A 65 -19.13 -17.36 -3.62
N ALA A 66 -19.40 -16.88 -4.83
CA ALA A 66 -18.93 -15.58 -5.33
C ALA A 66 -19.42 -14.42 -4.46
N ILE A 67 -20.69 -14.43 -4.04
CA ILE A 67 -21.27 -13.43 -3.13
C ILE A 67 -20.58 -13.50 -1.76
N ALA A 68 -20.31 -14.70 -1.23
CA ALA A 68 -19.60 -14.84 0.04
C ALA A 68 -18.18 -14.25 -0.04
N PHE A 69 -17.41 -14.59 -1.08
CA PHE A 69 -16.07 -14.02 -1.31
C PHE A 69 -16.10 -12.51 -1.53
N GLY A 70 -17.06 -12.00 -2.31
CA GLY A 70 -17.26 -10.57 -2.50
C GLY A 70 -17.56 -9.84 -1.19
N THR A 71 -18.40 -10.44 -0.33
CA THR A 71 -18.73 -9.90 0.99
C THR A 71 -17.50 -9.84 1.89
N ILE A 72 -16.69 -10.91 1.92
CA ILE A 72 -15.44 -10.96 2.69
C ILE A 72 -14.46 -9.88 2.20
N ASN A 73 -14.35 -9.66 0.88
CA ASN A 73 -13.46 -8.65 0.32
C ASN A 73 -13.89 -7.23 0.74
N VAL A 74 -15.18 -6.90 0.59
CA VAL A 74 -15.74 -5.61 1.03
C VAL A 74 -15.49 -5.39 2.52
N ILE A 75 -15.96 -6.31 3.38
CA ILE A 75 -15.89 -6.12 4.83
C ILE A 75 -14.42 -6.15 5.31
N GLY A 76 -13.64 -7.13 4.87
CA GLY A 76 -12.24 -7.26 5.25
C GLY A 76 -11.40 -6.07 4.80
N GLY A 77 -11.60 -5.61 3.56
CA GLY A 77 -10.92 -4.43 3.02
C GLY A 77 -11.25 -3.16 3.79
N PHE A 78 -12.52 -2.93 4.15
CA PHE A 78 -12.90 -1.75 4.94
C PHE A 78 -12.38 -1.80 6.38
N LEU A 79 -12.41 -2.97 7.04
CA LEU A 79 -11.89 -3.11 8.41
C LEU A 79 -10.38 -2.89 8.49
N VAL A 80 -9.62 -3.41 7.53
CA VAL A 80 -8.16 -3.22 7.48
C VAL A 80 -7.83 -1.75 7.21
N THR A 81 -8.53 -1.14 6.24
CA THR A 81 -8.36 0.29 5.92
C THR A 81 -8.67 1.17 7.12
N ASP A 82 -9.76 0.91 7.85
CA ASP A 82 -10.14 1.67 9.05
C ASP A 82 -9.07 1.58 10.14
N ARG A 83 -8.56 0.37 10.42
CA ARG A 83 -7.46 0.17 11.36
C ARG A 83 -6.20 0.93 10.94
N MET A 84 -5.90 0.97 9.64
CA MET A 84 -4.76 1.74 9.11
C MET A 84 -4.96 3.24 9.30
N LEU A 85 -6.17 3.75 9.02
CA LEU A 85 -6.50 5.16 9.16
C LEU A 85 -6.57 5.61 10.63
N GLY A 86 -6.94 4.71 11.54
CA GLY A 86 -6.94 4.94 12.98
C GLY A 86 -5.57 5.36 13.52
N MET A 87 -4.47 4.98 12.85
CA MET A 87 -3.11 5.38 13.24
C MET A 87 -2.79 6.86 12.96
N PHE A 88 -3.58 7.54 12.11
CA PHE A 88 -3.47 8.99 11.90
C PHE A 88 -4.29 9.82 12.89
N SER A 89 -5.10 9.16 13.72
CA SER A 89 -5.87 9.85 14.76
C SER A 89 -4.94 10.26 15.90
N LYS A 90 -4.96 11.55 16.26
CA LYS A 90 -4.19 12.06 17.40
C LYS A 90 -4.68 11.38 18.68
N LYS A 91 -3.80 10.70 19.42
CA LYS A 91 -4.11 10.19 20.76
C LYS A 91 -4.59 11.36 21.64
N PRO A 92 -5.66 11.18 22.43
CA PRO A 92 -6.07 12.21 23.39
C PRO A 92 -4.90 12.52 24.33
N LYS A 93 -4.62 13.82 24.51
CA LYS A 93 -3.59 14.28 25.46
C LYS A 93 -3.95 13.75 26.85
N PRO A 94 -3.00 13.16 27.61
CA PRO A 94 -3.24 12.89 29.02
C PRO A 94 -3.65 14.21 29.69
N LYS A 95 -4.75 14.19 30.41
CA LYS A 95 -5.20 15.34 31.21
C LYS A 95 -4.07 15.65 32.20
N PRO A 96 -3.59 16.90 32.32
CA PRO A 96 -2.61 17.24 33.33
C PRO A 96 -3.19 16.82 34.68
N GLU A 97 -2.48 15.90 35.33
CA GLU A 97 -2.72 15.58 36.73
C GLU A 97 -2.60 16.88 37.52
N PRO A 98 -3.52 17.18 38.45
CA PRO A 98 -3.44 18.41 39.21
C PRO A 98 -2.09 18.42 39.95
N GLU A 99 -1.27 19.41 39.60
CA GLU A 99 -0.03 19.73 40.30
C GLU A 99 -0.37 19.91 41.78
N THR A 100 0.09 18.99 42.62
CA THR A 100 0.11 19.19 44.07
C THR A 100 1.00 20.41 44.34
N GLU A 101 0.38 21.46 44.87
CA GLU A 101 1.05 22.68 45.35
C GLU A 101 2.17 22.31 46.35
N PRO A 102 3.27 23.08 46.39
CA PRO A 102 4.39 22.77 47.27
C PRO A 102 4.02 23.13 48.71
N GLU A 103 4.00 22.14 49.59
CA GLU A 103 3.98 22.41 51.04
C GLU A 103 5.37 22.88 51.49
N ALA A 104 5.37 23.96 52.25
CA ALA A 104 6.53 24.65 52.77
C ALA A 104 7.22 23.87 53.91
N GLU A 105 8.55 23.79 53.81
CA GLU A 105 9.56 23.92 54.87
C GLU A 105 9.61 22.90 56.03
N SER A 106 10.73 22.15 56.11
CA SER A 106 11.45 21.92 57.39
C SER A 106 12.91 21.48 57.14
N ASP A 107 13.82 22.12 57.86
CA ASP A 107 15.29 22.08 57.83
C ASP A 107 15.95 20.68 57.95
N THR A 108 17.17 20.52 57.40
CA THR A 108 18.42 20.23 58.15
C THR A 108 19.62 20.12 57.19
N GLU A 109 20.74 20.74 57.59
CA GLU A 109 22.08 20.75 56.97
C GLU A 109 22.70 19.36 56.67
N ALA A 110 23.49 19.26 55.59
CA ALA A 110 24.95 19.00 55.63
C ALA A 110 25.55 18.60 54.26
N LYS A 111 26.41 19.51 53.74
CA LYS A 111 27.79 19.27 53.26
C LYS A 111 28.07 18.18 52.19
N GLY A 112 28.54 18.63 51.01
CA GLY A 112 29.61 17.98 50.24
C GLY A 112 29.44 17.98 48.72
N ASP A 113 30.10 18.90 48.02
CA ASP A 113 30.60 18.73 46.64
C ASP A 113 32.02 18.11 46.73
N PRO A 114 32.62 17.46 45.69
CA PRO A 114 32.41 17.72 44.26
C PRO A 114 32.45 16.49 43.30
N GLU A 115 32.13 16.78 42.03
CA GLU A 115 32.71 16.20 40.79
C GLU A 115 32.67 14.68 40.49
N SER A 116 32.01 14.34 39.37
CA SER A 116 32.45 13.28 38.46
C SER A 116 31.90 13.56 37.05
N GLU A 117 32.80 14.01 36.19
CA GLU A 117 32.67 13.97 34.73
C GLU A 117 32.75 12.52 34.21
N SER A 118 32.05 12.22 33.12
CA SER A 118 32.44 11.31 32.01
C SER A 118 31.21 11.15 31.09
N GLU A 119 31.14 11.84 29.93
CA GLU A 119 31.59 11.36 28.60
C GLU A 119 30.67 10.25 28.04
N SER A 120 29.81 10.59 27.07
CA SER A 120 29.92 10.32 25.60
C SER A 120 29.94 8.82 25.25
N GLU A 121 29.14 8.31 24.32
CA GLU A 121 29.29 8.36 22.85
C GLU A 121 27.93 7.92 22.24
N SER A 122 27.28 8.67 21.34
CA SER A 122 27.48 8.77 19.88
C SER A 122 27.61 7.42 19.16
N ASP A 123 26.62 7.09 18.33
CA ASP A 123 26.91 6.53 17.01
C ASP A 123 25.95 7.09 15.97
N THR A 124 26.59 7.76 15.01
CA THR A 124 26.05 8.35 13.80
C THR A 124 26.45 7.43 12.66
N GLU A 125 25.49 6.92 11.89
CA GLU A 125 25.77 6.52 10.51
C GLU A 125 24.93 7.37 9.57
N ALA A 126 25.57 8.42 9.09
CA ALA A 126 25.23 9.09 7.85
C ALA A 126 26.15 8.52 6.76
N LYS A 127 25.56 8.03 5.67
CA LYS A 127 26.19 8.13 4.36
C LYS A 127 25.11 8.39 3.32
N GLY A 128 24.99 9.66 2.96
CA GLY A 128 24.30 10.05 1.74
C GLY A 128 25.20 9.79 0.54
N GLU A 129 24.57 9.68 -0.63
CA GLU A 129 25.02 10.38 -1.83
C GLU A 129 23.82 10.55 -2.76
N SER A 130 23.57 11.82 -3.09
CA SER A 130 22.92 12.33 -4.30
C SER A 130 23.54 11.70 -5.56
N ASP A 131 22.97 11.67 -6.75
CA ASP A 131 22.27 12.73 -7.46
C ASP A 131 21.79 12.17 -8.82
N THR A 132 20.80 12.82 -9.42
CA THR A 132 20.53 12.96 -10.88
C THR A 132 20.66 11.79 -11.86
N GLY A 133 19.62 11.59 -12.70
CA GLY A 133 19.84 10.97 -14.02
C GLY A 133 18.59 10.55 -14.78
N SER A 134 17.99 11.48 -15.51
CA SER A 134 17.03 11.20 -16.59
C SER A 134 17.67 10.37 -17.72
N LYS A 135 17.02 9.31 -18.21
CA LYS A 135 16.49 9.16 -19.59
C LYS A 135 15.98 7.73 -19.90
N PRO A 136 15.13 7.58 -20.95
CA PRO A 136 14.34 6.40 -21.26
C PRO A 136 15.08 5.44 -22.20
N GLU A 137 14.65 4.18 -22.26
CA GLU A 137 15.06 3.25 -23.31
C GLU A 137 13.83 2.65 -24.00
N SER A 138 13.47 3.27 -25.12
CA SER A 138 12.87 2.61 -26.28
C SER A 138 13.94 2.62 -27.37
N ASP A 139 14.23 1.47 -27.97
CA ASP A 139 14.22 1.23 -29.42
C ASP A 139 14.92 -0.10 -29.77
N THR A 140 14.10 -1.05 -30.22
CA THR A 140 14.25 -1.82 -31.46
C THR A 140 15.60 -1.68 -32.19
N GLU A 141 16.27 -2.80 -32.49
CA GLU A 141 16.49 -3.23 -33.89
C GLU A 141 17.00 -4.68 -33.99
N ALA A 142 16.67 -5.30 -35.12
CA ALA A 142 16.86 -6.70 -35.45
C ALA A 142 18.27 -7.05 -35.99
N LYS A 143 18.60 -8.36 -35.92
CA LYS A 143 19.46 -9.27 -36.74
C LYS A 143 20.25 -8.66 -37.95
N PRO A 144 21.28 -9.33 -38.55
CA PRO A 144 21.77 -10.74 -38.40
C PRO A 144 23.31 -10.85 -38.35
N GLU A 145 23.96 -12.01 -38.17
CA GLU A 145 24.52 -12.94 -39.19
C GLU A 145 25.53 -13.84 -38.42
N SER A 146 25.41 -15.18 -38.43
CA SER A 146 26.04 -16.19 -39.32
C SER A 146 27.50 -16.56 -38.98
N ASP A 147 27.73 -17.89 -38.97
CA ASP A 147 28.98 -18.65 -39.08
C ASP A 147 29.97 -18.55 -37.89
N THR A 148 30.41 -19.64 -37.23
CA THR A 148 31.12 -20.85 -37.69
C THR A 148 31.20 -21.74 -36.42
N GLU A 149 31.10 -23.07 -36.38
CA GLU A 149 32.15 -24.03 -36.74
C GLU A 149 31.66 -25.48 -36.49
N THR A 150 31.63 -26.26 -37.58
CA THR A 150 32.13 -27.63 -37.77
C THR A 150 31.98 -28.71 -36.68
N LYS A 151 31.23 -29.77 -37.01
CA LYS A 151 31.67 -31.18 -36.81
C LYS A 151 31.08 -32.11 -37.89
N PRO A 152 31.87 -32.96 -38.56
CA PRO A 152 31.41 -33.85 -39.63
C PRO A 152 31.15 -35.27 -39.10
N GLU A 153 30.00 -35.88 -39.44
CA GLU A 153 29.77 -37.34 -39.41
C GLU A 153 28.81 -37.67 -40.59
N ALA A 154 29.31 -38.18 -41.72
CA ALA A 154 29.59 -39.58 -42.03
C ALA A 154 28.36 -40.39 -42.52
N LYS A 155 28.29 -40.48 -43.87
CA LYS A 155 28.03 -41.67 -44.72
C LYS A 155 26.65 -42.38 -44.73
N GLN A 156 26.38 -42.97 -45.91
CA GLN A 156 25.32 -43.92 -46.35
C GLN A 156 24.12 -43.22 -47.00
N ASP A 157 23.71 -43.49 -48.24
CA ASP A 157 24.14 -44.38 -49.34
C ASP A 157 23.63 -43.76 -50.67
#